data_AF-A0A3D0JZY6-F1
#
_entry.id   AF-A0A3D0JZY6-F1
#
_cell.length_a   1.000
_cell.length_b   1.000
_cell.length_c   1.000
_cell.angle_alpha   90.00
_cell.angle_beta   90.00
_cell.angle_gamma   90.00
#
_symmetry.space_group_name_H-M   'P 1'
#
loop_
_entity.id
_entity.type
_entity.pdbx_description
1 polymer ?
#
loop_
_entity_poly.entity_id
_entity_poly.type
_entity_poly.pdbx_seq_one_letter_code
_entity_poly.pdbx_strand_id
1 'polypeptide(L)'
;MHRTTRQTTPHRNAFTLVELLVVISIIAVLAGILLTALSSATESATRSQADATLSSFAAACDSFAQEHGRYPGVIPTRILGDGSQLTSTQNALLHMMGGYRVRTSDEPASNPNTVEYDRFRDAARDPVEITLQDPSNSDREWQLIVDRTRISEGPLIDGKPYPPYFAPKASELINRWLTTSEPNEEEARTQGYNQLPDLYDPWGNPIIYLRRDRKGGPLVGDVDTRGQFSNQGIGLYVGATALGTDRIRQKQYEFSDSDAISGSRIAGEDGDGDAVEQRRWLTSIVAHPAFYQIDDWEFGTANGSFVLISAGPDGVFLSHQDGPINTNGGYVQEWDAAEPDQIEEFDDLIRSGGG
;
A
#
# COMPACT_ATOMS: atom_id res chain seq x y z
N MET A 1 -3.89 44.18 86.44
CA MET A 1 -4.75 43.23 85.68
C MET A 1 -4.10 42.98 84.32
N HIS A 2 -3.55 41.80 84.08
CA HIS A 2 -2.91 41.41 82.82
C HIS A 2 -3.71 40.24 82.24
N ARG A 3 -4.36 40.44 81.09
CA ARG A 3 -5.20 39.44 80.43
C ARG A 3 -4.34 38.69 79.41
N THR A 4 -3.94 37.46 79.73
CA THR A 4 -3.21 36.58 78.83
C THR A 4 -4.15 36.02 77.77
N THR A 5 -4.04 36.51 76.54
CA THR A 5 -4.70 35.96 75.35
C THR A 5 -4.04 34.64 74.98
N ARG A 6 -4.79 33.54 75.10
CA ARG A 6 -4.35 32.19 74.71
C ARG A 6 -4.38 32.09 73.18
N GLN A 7 -3.21 32.11 72.54
CA GLN A 7 -3.13 31.81 71.10
C GLN A 7 -3.41 30.32 70.88
N THR A 8 -4.49 30.02 70.17
CA THR A 8 -4.78 28.69 69.63
C THR A 8 -3.90 28.46 68.42
N THR A 9 -2.90 27.59 68.54
CA THR A 9 -2.15 27.09 67.38
C THR A 9 -3.11 26.35 66.44
N PRO A 10 -3.17 26.71 65.15
CA PRO A 10 -4.02 25.98 64.21
C PRO A 10 -3.50 24.54 64.12
N HIS A 11 -4.36 23.57 64.41
CA HIS A 11 -4.08 22.17 64.16
C HIS A 11 -3.80 22.01 62.67
N ARG A 12 -2.56 21.65 62.32
CA ARG A 12 -2.23 21.23 60.96
C ARG A 12 -2.82 19.83 60.79
N ASN A 13 -3.90 19.73 60.01
CA ASN A 13 -4.47 18.45 59.62
C ASN A 13 -3.42 17.71 58.79
N ALA A 14 -2.82 16.67 59.36
CA ALA A 14 -1.93 15.78 58.64
C ALA A 14 -2.80 14.79 57.85
N PHE A 15 -2.49 14.63 56.56
CA PHE A 15 -3.16 13.66 55.70
C PHE A 15 -2.96 12.25 56.24
N THR A 16 -4.04 11.48 56.32
CA THR A 16 -4.00 10.07 56.68
C THR A 16 -3.53 9.23 55.49
N LEU A 17 -2.89 8.09 55.77
CA LEU A 17 -2.50 7.12 54.75
C LEU A 17 -3.71 6.66 53.93
N VAL A 18 -4.87 6.54 54.57
CA VAL A 18 -6.14 6.16 53.93
C VAL A 18 -6.60 7.20 52.92
N GLU A 19 -6.55 8.49 53.26
CA GLU A 19 -6.91 9.56 52.32
C GLU A 19 -5.99 9.58 51.10
N LEU A 20 -4.68 9.38 51.28
CA LEU A 20 -3.75 9.26 50.16
C LEU A 20 -4.07 8.04 49.29
N LEU A 21 -4.40 6.90 49.92
CA LEU A 21 -4.69 5.64 49.24
C LEU A 21 -5.98 5.70 48.40
N VAL A 22 -7.00 6.42 48.87
CA VAL A 22 -8.24 6.65 48.10
C VAL A 22 -7.98 7.57 46.90
N VAL A 23 -7.11 8.58 47.05
CA VAL A 23 -6.81 9.50 45.94
C VAL A 23 -6.08 8.77 44.82
N ILE A 24 -5.06 7.98 45.14
CA ILE A 24 -4.33 7.22 44.12
C ILE A 24 -5.22 6.16 43.47
N SER A 25 -6.17 5.55 44.20
CA SER A 25 -7.08 4.57 43.62
C SER A 25 -8.07 5.22 42.65
N ILE A 26 -8.58 6.42 42.97
CA ILE A 26 -9.41 7.20 42.03
C ILE A 26 -8.60 7.59 40.78
N ILE A 27 -7.36 8.08 40.95
CA ILE A 27 -6.49 8.43 39.81
C ILE A 27 -6.21 7.20 38.94
N ALA A 28 -5.93 6.04 39.53
CA ALA A 28 -5.69 4.80 38.80
C ALA A 28 -6.91 4.37 37.97
N VAL A 29 -8.12 4.48 38.53
CA VAL A 29 -9.37 4.19 37.80
C VAL A 29 -9.58 5.18 36.65
N LEU A 30 -9.43 6.49 36.92
CA LEU A 30 -9.60 7.52 35.89
C LEU A 30 -8.56 7.39 34.76
N ALA A 31 -7.30 7.15 35.10
CA ALA A 31 -6.23 6.93 34.12
C ALA A 31 -6.45 5.66 33.30
N GLY A 32 -6.95 4.58 33.92
CA GLY A 32 -7.30 3.34 33.22
C GLY A 32 -8.39 3.55 32.16
N ILE A 33 -9.45 4.29 32.49
CA ILE A 33 -10.52 4.64 31.54
C ILE A 33 -10.01 5.58 30.45
N LEU A 34 -9.13 6.52 30.79
CA LEU A 34 -8.57 7.47 29.83
C LEU A 34 -7.66 6.79 28.80
N LEU A 35 -6.87 5.80 29.22
CA LEU A 35 -5.95 5.09 28.33
C LEU A 35 -6.69 4.29 27.24
N THR A 36 -7.77 3.59 27.60
CA THR A 36 -8.58 2.84 26.63
C THR A 36 -9.37 3.74 25.69
N ALA A 37 -9.82 4.91 26.18
CA ALA A 37 -10.45 5.92 25.33
C ALA A 37 -9.44 6.57 24.37
N LEU A 38 -8.19 6.76 24.79
CA LEU A 38 -7.16 7.36 23.95
C LEU A 38 -6.77 6.46 22.78
N SER A 39 -6.65 5.14 22.98
CA SER A 39 -6.28 4.21 21.91
C SER A 39 -7.30 4.17 20.78
N SER A 40 -8.60 4.12 21.11
CA SER A 40 -9.68 4.15 20.11
C SER A 40 -9.75 5.47 19.35
N ALA A 41 -9.50 6.60 20.03
CA ALA A 41 -9.43 7.92 19.40
C ALA A 41 -8.24 8.05 18.44
N THR A 42 -7.07 7.50 18.81
CA THR A 42 -5.90 7.51 17.91
C THR A 42 -6.13 6.66 16.68
N GLU A 43 -6.68 5.45 16.81
CA GLU A 43 -6.96 4.58 15.67
C GLU A 43 -7.97 5.20 14.70
N SER A 44 -9.03 5.82 15.23
CA SER A 44 -10.01 6.56 14.42
C SER A 44 -9.38 7.73 13.67
N ALA A 45 -8.43 8.44 14.30
CA ALA A 45 -7.72 9.55 13.66
C ALA A 45 -6.78 9.04 12.55
N THR A 46 -6.06 7.94 12.80
CA THR A 46 -5.18 7.27 11.82
C THR A 46 -5.98 6.79 10.61
N ARG A 47 -7.15 6.17 10.84
CA ARG A 47 -8.08 5.75 9.77
C ARG A 47 -8.58 6.92 8.94
N SER A 48 -9.04 7.98 9.60
CA SER A 48 -9.48 9.20 8.90
C SER A 48 -8.35 9.84 8.08
N GLN A 49 -7.09 9.75 8.53
CA GLN A 49 -5.95 10.24 7.78
C GLN A 49 -5.64 9.35 6.57
N ALA A 50 -5.72 8.02 6.72
CA ALA A 50 -5.56 7.08 5.60
C ALA A 50 -6.62 7.32 4.52
N ASP A 51 -7.89 7.48 4.91
CA ASP A 51 -8.99 7.83 4.01
C ASP A 51 -8.72 9.14 3.26
N ALA A 52 -8.16 10.14 3.93
CA ALA A 52 -7.79 11.41 3.30
C ALA A 52 -6.68 11.23 2.25
N THR A 53 -5.67 10.42 2.55
CA THR A 53 -4.58 10.08 1.60
C THR A 53 -5.14 9.32 0.39
N LEU A 54 -5.96 8.30 0.60
CA LEU A 54 -6.63 7.55 -0.46
C LEU A 54 -7.54 8.46 -1.31
N SER A 55 -8.27 9.37 -0.67
CA SER A 55 -9.11 10.36 -1.36
C SER A 55 -8.30 11.28 -2.26
N SER A 56 -7.18 11.79 -1.75
CA SER A 56 -6.28 12.70 -2.47
C SER A 56 -5.65 12.01 -3.68
N PHE A 57 -5.18 10.77 -3.51
CA PHE A 57 -4.61 9.98 -4.60
C PHE A 57 -5.66 9.64 -5.66
N ALA A 58 -6.87 9.23 -5.24
CA ALA A 58 -7.98 8.96 -6.15
C ALA A 58 -8.35 10.20 -6.98
N ALA A 59 -8.45 11.38 -6.34
CA ALA A 59 -8.74 12.63 -7.03
C ALA A 59 -7.64 13.00 -8.04
N ALA A 60 -6.37 12.77 -7.70
CA ALA A 60 -5.25 12.96 -8.63
C ALA A 60 -5.33 12.00 -9.83
N CYS A 61 -5.68 10.73 -9.59
CA CYS A 61 -5.90 9.75 -10.65
C CYS A 61 -7.02 10.16 -11.61
N ASP A 62 -8.15 10.62 -11.08
CA ASP A 62 -9.29 11.06 -11.89
C ASP A 62 -9.01 12.36 -12.64
N SER A 63 -8.27 13.31 -12.03
CA SER A 63 -7.82 14.53 -12.70
C SER A 63 -6.92 14.20 -13.89
N PHE A 64 -5.93 13.32 -13.65
CA PHE A 64 -5.03 12.82 -14.68
C PHE A 64 -5.80 12.13 -15.83
N ALA A 65 -6.77 11.28 -15.49
CA ALA A 65 -7.58 10.57 -16.47
C ALA A 65 -8.50 11.48 -17.27
N GLN A 66 -9.04 12.54 -16.67
CA GLN A 66 -9.84 13.55 -17.37
C GLN A 66 -9.01 14.29 -18.42
N GLU A 67 -7.75 14.61 -18.11
CA GLU A 67 -6.89 15.37 -19.02
C GLU A 67 -6.24 14.50 -20.11
N HIS A 68 -5.88 13.25 -19.78
CA HIS A 68 -5.13 12.36 -20.67
C HIS A 68 -5.92 11.16 -21.22
N GLY A 69 -7.16 10.97 -20.80
CA GLY A 69 -8.03 9.87 -21.24
C GLY A 69 -7.61 8.48 -20.75
N ARG A 70 -6.65 8.40 -19.83
CA ARG A 70 -6.11 7.16 -19.23
C ARG A 70 -5.64 7.42 -17.80
N TYR A 71 -5.69 6.41 -16.96
CA TYR A 71 -5.18 6.48 -15.60
C TYR A 71 -3.64 6.49 -15.51
N PRO A 72 -3.05 7.08 -14.46
CA PRO A 72 -1.61 7.23 -14.32
C PRO A 72 -0.88 5.88 -14.25
N GLY A 73 0.41 5.91 -14.57
CA GLY A 73 1.28 4.74 -14.75
C GLY A 73 2.08 4.83 -16.04
N VAL A 74 3.39 5.03 -15.91
CA VAL A 74 4.36 5.25 -17.00
C VAL A 74 4.49 4.03 -17.88
N ILE A 75 4.68 2.87 -17.25
CA ILE A 75 4.89 1.58 -17.87
C ILE A 75 3.56 0.80 -17.89
N PRO A 76 3.24 0.02 -18.93
CA PRO A 76 2.08 -0.86 -18.92
C PRO A 76 2.16 -1.88 -17.77
N THR A 77 1.05 -2.16 -17.08
CA THR A 77 1.02 -2.99 -15.86
C THR A 77 1.54 -4.41 -16.10
N ARG A 78 1.33 -4.95 -17.30
CA ARG A 78 1.86 -6.25 -17.74
C ARG A 78 3.39 -6.38 -17.71
N ILE A 79 4.11 -5.26 -17.79
CA ILE A 79 5.58 -5.22 -17.80
C ILE A 79 6.13 -5.16 -16.37
N LEU A 80 5.29 -4.82 -15.39
CA LEU A 80 5.69 -4.75 -13.98
C LEU A 80 5.92 -6.15 -13.37
N GLY A 81 5.76 -7.23 -14.16
CA GLY A 81 5.79 -8.63 -13.74
C GLY A 81 7.14 -9.33 -13.88
N ASP A 82 7.55 -9.98 -12.78
CA ASP A 82 8.78 -10.74 -12.46
C ASP A 82 10.13 -10.05 -12.79
N GLY A 83 10.79 -9.52 -11.75
CA GLY A 83 12.00 -8.69 -11.86
C GLY A 83 12.04 -7.43 -10.98
N SER A 84 11.06 -7.26 -10.07
CA SER A 84 11.09 -6.46 -8.82
C SER A 84 11.46 -4.96 -8.82
N GLN A 85 11.68 -4.31 -9.96
CA GLN A 85 12.26 -2.96 -9.89
C GLN A 85 11.23 -1.83 -9.66
N LEU A 86 9.93 -2.06 -9.87
CA LEU A 86 8.91 -1.00 -9.77
C LEU A 86 7.52 -1.53 -9.40
N THR A 87 6.89 -0.96 -8.37
CA THR A 87 5.50 -1.28 -8.01
C THR A 87 4.49 -0.53 -8.88
N SER A 88 3.23 -0.98 -8.89
CA SER A 88 2.14 -0.26 -9.58
C SER A 88 1.90 1.15 -9.02
N THR A 89 1.98 1.34 -7.70
CA THR A 89 1.83 2.65 -7.06
C THR A 89 2.98 3.58 -7.44
N GLN A 90 4.22 3.09 -7.42
CA GLN A 90 5.37 3.88 -7.85
C GLN A 90 5.29 4.27 -9.31
N ASN A 91 4.89 3.34 -10.17
CA ASN A 91 4.66 3.62 -11.57
C ASN A 91 3.63 4.74 -11.77
N ALA A 92 2.58 4.79 -10.95
CA ALA A 92 1.59 5.87 -10.97
C ALA A 92 2.13 7.19 -10.39
N LEU A 93 2.84 7.14 -9.26
CA LEU A 93 3.49 8.30 -8.64
C LEU A 93 4.45 8.98 -9.60
N LEU A 94 5.32 8.21 -10.27
CA LEU A 94 6.22 8.75 -11.29
C LEU A 94 5.45 9.49 -12.39
N HIS A 95 4.36 8.89 -12.88
CA HIS A 95 3.54 9.50 -13.93
C HIS A 95 2.84 10.79 -13.47
N MET A 96 2.50 10.91 -12.19
CA MET A 96 1.82 12.09 -11.64
C MET A 96 2.76 13.17 -11.14
N MET A 97 3.92 12.80 -10.59
CA MET A 97 4.88 13.69 -9.94
C MET A 97 6.01 14.13 -10.89
N GLY A 98 6.28 13.35 -11.93
CA GLY A 98 7.36 13.62 -12.89
C GLY A 98 8.74 13.14 -12.43
N GLY A 99 9.77 13.76 -13.01
CA GLY A 99 11.17 13.40 -12.74
C GLY A 99 11.65 12.13 -13.44
N TYR A 100 10.94 11.64 -14.47
CA TYR A 100 11.33 10.42 -15.20
C TYR A 100 11.41 10.62 -16.71
N ARG A 101 12.15 9.74 -17.40
CA ARG A 101 12.05 9.49 -18.84
C ARG A 101 12.04 8.00 -19.11
N VAL A 102 11.29 7.60 -20.14
CA VAL A 102 11.17 6.20 -20.57
C VAL A 102 11.51 6.10 -22.05
N ARG A 103 12.17 5.00 -22.41
CA ARG A 103 12.35 4.56 -23.79
C ARG A 103 12.21 3.05 -23.88
N THR A 104 12.09 2.52 -25.10
CA THR A 104 12.19 1.09 -25.34
C THR A 104 13.41 0.75 -26.20
N SER A 105 13.99 -0.43 -26.01
CA SER A 105 15.26 -0.85 -26.65
C SER A 105 15.17 -0.94 -28.19
N ASP A 106 13.96 -1.07 -28.73
CA ASP A 106 13.66 -1.12 -30.16
C ASP A 106 13.59 0.25 -30.83
N GLU A 107 13.57 1.35 -30.06
CA GLU A 107 13.52 2.69 -30.63
C GLU A 107 14.86 3.10 -31.27
N PRO A 108 14.86 3.64 -32.51
CA PRO A 108 16.09 4.10 -33.14
C PRO A 108 16.66 5.32 -32.41
N ALA A 109 17.99 5.46 -32.36
CA ALA A 109 18.66 6.58 -31.69
C ALA A 109 18.28 7.98 -32.22
N SER A 110 17.71 8.07 -33.43
CA SER A 110 17.20 9.32 -34.02
C SER A 110 15.79 9.69 -33.55
N ASN A 111 15.11 8.81 -32.82
CA ASN A 111 13.79 9.08 -32.25
C ASN A 111 13.90 10.23 -31.23
N PRO A 112 13.06 11.29 -31.33
CA PRO A 112 13.05 12.39 -30.37
C PRO A 112 12.94 11.95 -28.90
N ASN A 113 12.20 10.86 -28.62
CA ASN A 113 12.06 10.32 -27.27
C ASN A 113 13.39 9.76 -26.75
N THR A 114 14.11 9.02 -27.58
CA THR A 114 15.43 8.47 -27.24
C THR A 114 16.45 9.59 -27.00
N VAL A 115 16.43 10.64 -27.83
CA VAL A 115 17.30 11.82 -27.65
C VAL A 115 16.98 12.56 -26.35
N GLU A 116 15.71 12.75 -26.03
CA GLU A 116 15.29 13.39 -24.77
C GLU A 116 15.61 12.52 -23.55
N TYR A 117 15.46 11.19 -23.66
CA TYR A 117 15.88 10.24 -22.63
C TYR A 117 17.37 10.37 -22.35
N ASP A 118 18.22 10.30 -23.38
CA ASP A 118 19.68 10.38 -23.23
C ASP A 118 20.09 11.75 -22.68
N ARG A 119 19.49 12.85 -23.15
CA ARG A 119 19.72 14.19 -22.59
C ARG A 119 19.35 14.25 -21.11
N PHE A 120 18.21 13.69 -20.72
CA PHE A 120 17.76 13.68 -19.33
C PHE A 120 18.70 12.86 -18.46
N ARG A 121 19.13 11.68 -18.94
CA ARG A 121 20.10 10.83 -18.26
C ARG A 121 21.41 11.57 -18.02
N ASP A 122 21.96 12.19 -19.05
CA ASP A 122 23.26 12.85 -18.96
C ASP A 122 23.21 14.11 -18.06
N ALA A 123 22.02 14.68 -17.84
CA ALA A 123 21.79 15.83 -16.97
C ALA A 123 21.35 15.46 -15.53
N ALA A 124 21.09 14.18 -15.25
CA ALA A 124 20.54 13.73 -13.98
C ALA A 124 21.55 13.89 -12.84
N ARG A 125 21.09 14.35 -11.67
CA ARG A 125 21.95 14.55 -10.49
C ARG A 125 21.99 13.34 -9.56
N ASP A 126 20.85 12.70 -9.37
CA ASP A 126 20.70 11.47 -8.58
C ASP A 126 19.84 10.46 -9.36
N PRO A 127 20.42 9.85 -10.43
CA PRO A 127 19.68 8.96 -11.31
C PRO A 127 19.45 7.59 -10.69
N VAL A 128 18.24 7.08 -10.88
CA VAL A 128 17.83 5.69 -10.67
C VAL A 128 17.47 5.13 -12.04
N GLU A 129 18.21 4.10 -12.47
CA GLU A 129 17.97 3.41 -13.73
C GLU A 129 17.28 2.07 -13.47
N ILE A 130 16.17 1.84 -14.18
CA ILE A 130 15.34 0.66 -14.07
C ILE A 130 15.18 0.08 -15.48
N THR A 131 15.45 -1.21 -15.61
CA THR A 131 15.30 -1.96 -16.86
C THR A 131 14.32 -3.09 -16.64
N LEU A 132 13.23 -3.08 -17.39
CA LEU A 132 12.15 -4.07 -17.30
C LEU A 132 12.03 -4.83 -18.63
N GLN A 133 12.04 -6.15 -18.56
CA GLN A 133 11.88 -7.01 -19.74
C GLN A 133 10.41 -7.07 -20.17
N ASP A 134 10.12 -7.03 -21.47
CA ASP A 134 8.76 -7.32 -21.95
C ASP A 134 8.51 -8.84 -21.95
N PRO A 135 7.55 -9.36 -21.16
CA PRO A 135 7.28 -10.80 -21.10
C PRO A 135 6.76 -11.38 -22.43
N SER A 136 6.24 -10.53 -23.32
CA SER A 136 5.77 -10.95 -24.65
C SER A 136 6.85 -10.89 -25.75
N ASN A 137 8.00 -10.28 -25.47
CA ASN A 137 9.09 -10.13 -26.43
C ASN A 137 10.44 -10.03 -25.70
N SER A 138 11.23 -11.10 -25.76
CA SER A 138 12.55 -11.19 -25.13
C SER A 138 13.57 -10.18 -25.66
N ASP A 139 13.37 -9.62 -26.86
CA ASP A 139 14.30 -8.66 -27.45
C ASP A 139 13.95 -7.20 -27.11
N ARG A 140 12.83 -6.98 -26.42
CA ARG A 140 12.33 -5.66 -26.05
C ARG A 140 12.42 -5.40 -24.56
N GLU A 141 13.19 -4.38 -24.21
CA GLU A 141 13.31 -3.87 -22.85
C GLU A 141 12.71 -2.47 -22.73
N TRP A 142 12.10 -2.20 -21.59
CA TRP A 142 11.70 -0.87 -21.16
C TRP A 142 12.78 -0.30 -20.25
N GLN A 143 13.33 0.83 -20.66
CA GLN A 143 14.38 1.52 -19.91
C GLN A 143 13.80 2.80 -19.34
N LEU A 144 13.79 2.88 -18.03
CA LEU A 144 13.28 4.00 -17.25
C LEU A 144 14.44 4.62 -16.49
N ILE A 145 14.55 5.94 -16.59
CA ILE A 145 15.42 6.72 -15.72
C ILE A 145 14.59 7.68 -14.89
N VAL A 146 14.89 7.76 -13.60
CA VAL A 146 14.27 8.68 -12.65
C VAL A 146 15.35 9.51 -12.00
N ASP A 147 15.22 10.84 -12.02
CA ASP A 147 16.07 11.72 -11.22
C ASP A 147 15.32 12.13 -9.96
N ARG A 148 15.78 11.63 -8.81
CA ARG A 148 15.15 11.89 -7.51
C ARG A 148 15.09 13.36 -7.13
N THR A 149 16.02 14.17 -7.65
CA THR A 149 16.05 15.62 -7.38
C THR A 149 14.98 16.40 -8.14
N ARG A 150 14.36 15.77 -9.13
CA ARG A 150 13.38 16.37 -10.06
C ARG A 150 11.99 15.77 -9.91
N ILE A 151 11.80 14.84 -8.97
CA ILE A 151 10.50 14.37 -8.54
C ILE A 151 9.75 15.60 -7.96
N SER A 152 8.52 15.85 -8.42
CA SER A 152 7.69 17.05 -8.14
C SER A 152 7.81 18.20 -9.13
N GLU A 153 8.68 18.13 -10.15
CA GLU A 153 8.64 19.09 -11.28
C GLU A 153 7.37 18.91 -12.14
N GLY A 154 6.66 17.78 -11.97
CA GLY A 154 5.53 17.38 -12.78
C GLY A 154 5.95 16.59 -14.04
N PRO A 155 5.02 15.84 -14.63
CA PRO A 155 5.34 14.92 -15.70
C PRO A 155 5.51 15.64 -17.04
N LEU A 156 6.37 15.07 -17.88
CA LEU A 156 6.46 15.43 -19.29
C LEU A 156 5.63 14.43 -20.10
N ILE A 157 4.50 14.87 -20.64
CA ILE A 157 3.59 14.00 -21.41
C ILE A 157 3.52 14.56 -22.82
N ASP A 158 3.87 13.72 -23.80
CA ASP A 158 3.95 14.08 -25.22
C ASP A 158 4.78 15.35 -25.48
N GLY A 159 5.90 15.49 -24.75
CA GLY A 159 6.81 16.64 -24.86
C GLY A 159 6.31 17.93 -24.21
N LYS A 160 5.14 17.91 -23.55
CA LYS A 160 4.59 19.07 -22.83
C LYS A 160 4.75 18.89 -21.31
N PRO A 161 5.29 19.89 -20.60
CA PRO A 161 5.38 19.83 -19.15
C PRO A 161 4.02 20.16 -18.52
N TYR A 162 3.62 19.37 -17.53
CA TYR A 162 2.42 19.60 -16.71
C TYR A 162 2.82 19.81 -15.25
N PRO A 163 2.05 20.58 -14.45
CA PRO A 163 2.24 20.60 -13.01
C PRO A 163 2.02 19.18 -12.43
N PRO A 164 2.62 18.87 -11.26
CA PRO A 164 2.39 17.58 -10.62
C PRO A 164 0.91 17.43 -10.24
N TYR A 165 0.31 16.30 -10.61
CA TYR A 165 -1.09 15.98 -10.29
C TYR A 165 -1.26 15.55 -8.83
N PHE A 166 -0.20 15.01 -8.24
CA PHE A 166 -0.17 14.52 -6.88
C PHE A 166 1.08 15.01 -6.18
N ALA A 167 0.92 15.51 -4.96
CA ALA A 167 2.01 16.03 -4.12
C ALA A 167 1.81 15.53 -2.68
N PRO A 168 2.22 14.28 -2.40
CA PRO A 168 2.10 13.70 -1.07
C PRO A 168 3.00 14.43 -0.07
N LYS A 169 2.68 14.29 1.22
CA LYS A 169 3.55 14.83 2.27
C LYS A 169 4.84 14.02 2.33
N ALA A 170 5.92 14.66 2.79
CA ALA A 170 7.19 13.96 2.97
C ALA A 170 7.09 12.75 3.93
N SER A 171 6.15 12.77 4.89
CA SER A 171 5.87 11.64 5.79
C SER A 171 5.16 10.47 5.12
N GLU A 172 4.47 10.72 3.99
CA GLU A 172 3.71 9.71 3.23
C GLU A 172 4.59 9.06 2.15
N LEU A 173 5.79 9.60 1.88
CA LEU A 173 6.75 9.03 0.94
C LEU A 173 7.91 8.39 1.68
N ILE A 174 8.03 7.07 1.57
CA ILE A 174 9.08 6.32 2.26
C ILE A 174 9.86 5.47 1.26
N ASN A 175 11.18 5.57 1.32
CA ASN A 175 12.11 4.72 0.58
C ASN A 175 12.46 3.50 1.46
N ARG A 176 11.70 2.41 1.44
CA ARG A 176 12.01 1.23 2.28
C ARG A 176 11.54 -0.10 1.68
N TRP A 177 12.35 -1.12 1.91
CA TRP A 177 12.36 -2.44 1.26
C TRP A 177 11.08 -3.25 1.45
N LEU A 178 10.53 -3.72 0.33
CA LEU A 178 9.61 -4.85 0.24
C LEU A 178 10.45 -6.05 -0.24
N THR A 179 10.95 -6.89 0.66
CA THR A 179 11.65 -8.13 0.29
C THR A 179 10.87 -9.35 0.75
N THR A 180 10.92 -10.40 -0.06
CA THR A 180 10.40 -11.74 0.22
C THR A 180 11.32 -12.55 1.16
N SER A 181 12.52 -12.05 1.47
CA SER A 181 13.49 -12.62 2.42
C SER A 181 14.19 -11.53 3.24
N GLU A 182 14.66 -11.84 4.47
CA GLU A 182 15.44 -10.88 5.27
C GLU A 182 16.80 -10.60 4.58
N PRO A 183 17.08 -9.38 4.09
CA PRO A 183 18.27 -9.14 3.32
C PRO A 183 19.48 -8.91 4.22
N ASN A 184 20.57 -9.59 3.89
CA ASN A 184 21.94 -9.20 4.16
C ASN A 184 22.22 -7.86 3.45
N GLU A 185 22.71 -6.85 4.20
CA GLU A 185 22.78 -5.43 3.78
C GLU A 185 23.52 -5.19 2.45
N GLU A 186 24.40 -6.09 2.05
CA GLU A 186 25.22 -5.99 0.84
C GLU A 186 24.51 -6.51 -0.42
N GLU A 187 23.70 -7.58 -0.32
CA GLU A 187 22.93 -8.12 -1.46
C GLU A 187 21.75 -7.19 -1.80
N ALA A 188 21.13 -6.59 -0.78
CA ALA A 188 20.13 -5.53 -0.93
C ALA A 188 20.62 -4.40 -1.84
N ARG A 189 21.83 -3.88 -1.60
CA ARG A 189 22.37 -2.74 -2.36
C ARG A 189 22.71 -3.05 -3.82
N THR A 190 22.91 -4.32 -4.17
CA THR A 190 23.61 -4.69 -5.41
C THR A 190 22.73 -5.40 -6.44
N GLN A 191 21.60 -5.99 -6.04
CA GLN A 191 20.72 -6.77 -6.94
C GLN A 191 19.28 -6.28 -6.99
N GLY A 192 19.09 -4.95 -7.00
CA GLY A 192 17.88 -4.31 -7.50
C GLY A 192 16.64 -4.46 -6.63
N TYR A 193 16.53 -3.70 -5.54
CA TYR A 193 15.24 -3.46 -4.91
C TYR A 193 15.07 -2.02 -4.43
N ASN A 194 13.94 -1.46 -4.85
CA ASN A 194 13.27 -0.21 -4.53
C ASN A 194 14.11 1.04 -4.17
N GLN A 195 14.70 1.65 -5.18
CA GLN A 195 15.34 2.98 -5.08
C GLN A 195 14.35 4.13 -5.21
N LEU A 196 13.04 3.89 -5.23
CA LEU A 196 12.04 4.95 -5.38
C LEU A 196 11.13 5.02 -4.15
N PRO A 197 10.64 6.22 -3.79
CA PRO A 197 9.71 6.33 -2.69
C PRO A 197 8.36 5.74 -3.10
N ASP A 198 7.76 4.96 -2.21
CA ASP A 198 6.36 4.54 -2.36
C ASP A 198 5.44 5.39 -1.49
N LEU A 199 4.13 5.29 -1.73
CA LEU A 199 3.12 5.96 -0.92
C LEU A 199 2.73 5.08 0.27
N TYR A 200 2.76 5.66 1.46
CA TYR A 200 2.47 4.99 2.71
C TYR A 200 1.26 5.59 3.42
N ASP A 201 0.52 4.71 4.09
CA ASP A 201 -0.53 5.06 5.02
C ASP A 201 0.06 5.50 6.37
N PRO A 202 -0.78 6.04 7.28
CA PRO A 202 -0.34 6.51 8.59
C PRO A 202 0.08 5.39 9.57
N TRP A 203 -0.26 4.13 9.30
CA TRP A 203 0.27 2.96 10.03
C TRP A 203 1.65 2.54 9.54
N GLY A 204 2.13 3.18 8.48
CA GLY A 204 3.42 2.91 7.89
C GLY A 204 3.38 1.73 6.94
N ASN A 205 2.22 1.32 6.42
CA ASN A 205 2.10 0.32 5.35
C ASN A 205 2.00 1.01 3.99
N PRO A 206 2.54 0.42 2.89
CA PRO A 206 2.38 1.02 1.58
C PRO A 206 0.91 1.03 1.14
N ILE A 207 0.57 1.82 0.12
CA ILE A 207 -0.76 1.82 -0.49
C ILE A 207 -0.64 1.11 -1.84
N ILE A 208 -1.49 0.11 -2.07
CA ILE A 208 -1.56 -0.60 -3.34
C ILE A 208 -2.44 0.19 -4.30
N TYR A 209 -1.95 0.40 -5.52
CA TYR A 209 -2.71 0.95 -6.64
C TYR A 209 -2.92 -0.10 -7.72
N LEU A 210 -4.17 -0.36 -8.09
CA LEU A 210 -4.56 -1.23 -9.19
C LEU A 210 -5.34 -0.39 -10.20
N ARG A 211 -4.91 -0.39 -11.46
CA ARG A 211 -5.66 0.27 -12.53
C ARG A 211 -6.17 -0.73 -13.55
N ARG A 212 -7.28 -0.35 -14.17
CA ARG A 212 -7.87 -1.08 -15.26
C ARG A 212 -7.06 -0.84 -16.54
N ASP A 213 -6.44 -1.91 -17.04
CA ASP A 213 -5.66 -1.91 -18.28
C ASP A 213 -6.55 -1.91 -19.53
N ARG A 214 -7.78 -2.44 -19.44
CA ARG A 214 -8.71 -2.50 -20.58
C ARG A 214 -10.17 -2.52 -20.20
N LYS A 215 -11.04 -2.22 -21.16
CA LYS A 215 -12.49 -2.08 -20.96
C LYS A 215 -13.30 -3.38 -21.00
N GLY A 216 -12.74 -4.51 -21.44
CA GLY A 216 -13.48 -5.77 -21.59
C GLY A 216 -12.58 -7.00 -21.46
N GLY A 217 -13.18 -8.20 -21.42
CA GLY A 217 -12.51 -9.44 -21.01
C GLY A 217 -12.77 -9.78 -19.54
N PRO A 218 -12.14 -10.85 -19.01
CA PRO A 218 -12.31 -11.24 -17.61
C PRO A 218 -11.83 -10.14 -16.69
N LEU A 219 -12.39 -10.06 -15.48
CA LEU A 219 -12.13 -8.93 -14.58
C LEU A 219 -10.68 -8.91 -14.13
N VAL A 220 -10.20 -10.03 -13.60
CA VAL A 220 -8.77 -10.28 -13.34
C VAL A 220 -8.28 -11.31 -14.32
N GLY A 221 -7.04 -11.18 -14.76
CA GLY A 221 -6.47 -12.15 -15.69
C GLY A 221 -4.98 -12.34 -15.50
N ASP A 222 -4.47 -13.33 -16.20
CA ASP A 222 -3.09 -13.82 -16.12
C ASP A 222 -2.29 -13.42 -17.38
N VAL A 223 -1.04 -13.87 -17.48
CA VAL A 223 -0.14 -13.67 -18.61
C VAL A 223 -0.76 -14.15 -19.93
N ASP A 224 -1.47 -15.28 -19.90
CA ASP A 224 -2.10 -15.88 -21.08
C ASP A 224 -3.49 -15.29 -21.36
N THR A 225 -4.30 -15.17 -20.32
CA THR A 225 -5.66 -14.62 -20.42
C THR A 225 -5.66 -13.25 -19.79
N ARG A 226 -5.22 -12.25 -20.56
CA ARG A 226 -5.09 -10.90 -20.03
C ARG A 226 -6.48 -10.51 -19.41
N GLY A 227 -6.53 -9.83 -18.25
CA GLY A 227 -7.77 -9.33 -17.62
C GLY A 227 -7.95 -7.80 -17.62
N GLN A 228 -9.08 -7.29 -17.15
CA GLN A 228 -9.29 -5.84 -16.98
C GLN A 228 -8.28 -5.27 -15.96
N PHE A 229 -8.01 -6.01 -14.89
CA PHE A 229 -6.96 -5.76 -13.89
C PHE A 229 -5.89 -6.85 -13.97
N SER A 230 -4.66 -6.51 -13.58
CA SER A 230 -3.50 -7.42 -13.58
C SER A 230 -2.88 -7.50 -12.18
N ASN A 231 -2.50 -8.70 -11.75
CA ASN A 231 -1.79 -8.97 -10.49
C ASN A 231 -0.28 -8.69 -10.56
N GLN A 232 0.29 -8.48 -11.75
CA GLN A 232 1.74 -8.34 -11.95
C GLN A 232 2.33 -7.12 -11.21
N GLY A 233 1.57 -6.01 -11.13
CA GLY A 233 2.04 -4.77 -10.48
C GLY A 233 2.01 -4.79 -8.95
N ILE A 234 1.42 -5.80 -8.33
CA ILE A 234 1.24 -5.88 -6.87
C ILE A 234 2.06 -6.98 -6.20
N GLY A 235 2.78 -7.80 -6.99
CA GLY A 235 3.58 -8.93 -6.49
C GLY A 235 4.56 -8.56 -5.37
N LEU A 236 5.11 -7.35 -5.41
CA LEU A 236 6.03 -6.85 -4.38
C LEU A 236 5.36 -6.54 -3.04
N TYR A 237 4.08 -6.17 -3.05
CA TYR A 237 3.34 -5.93 -1.81
C TYR A 237 2.96 -7.24 -1.14
N VAL A 238 2.34 -8.13 -1.91
CA VAL A 238 1.80 -9.41 -1.43
C VAL A 238 2.87 -10.44 -1.13
N GLY A 239 4.02 -10.38 -1.83
CA GLY A 239 5.15 -11.28 -1.59
C GLY A 239 6.06 -10.83 -0.45
N ALA A 240 5.92 -9.61 0.07
CA ALA A 240 6.83 -9.10 1.10
C ALA A 240 6.57 -9.73 2.46
N THR A 241 7.62 -10.11 3.17
CA THR A 241 7.49 -10.74 4.51
C THR A 241 7.25 -9.75 5.65
N ALA A 242 7.48 -8.46 5.39
CA ALA A 242 7.21 -7.36 6.32
C ALA A 242 6.93 -6.08 5.53
N LEU A 243 6.06 -5.24 6.11
CA LEU A 243 5.78 -3.90 5.59
C LEU A 243 6.37 -2.84 6.49
N GLY A 244 6.60 -1.69 5.87
CA GLY A 244 6.64 -0.45 6.62
C GLY A 244 7.87 -0.12 7.43
N THR A 245 7.75 0.97 8.18
CA THR A 245 8.80 1.46 9.08
C THR A 245 8.98 0.58 10.29
N ASP A 246 7.88 0.01 10.76
CA ASP A 246 7.78 -0.74 12.01
C ASP A 246 8.04 -2.25 11.80
N ARG A 247 8.25 -2.66 10.54
CA ARG A 247 8.46 -4.06 10.14
C ARG A 247 7.38 -4.96 10.69
N ILE A 248 6.13 -4.50 10.62
CA ILE A 248 4.98 -5.33 10.95
C ILE A 248 5.08 -6.55 10.03
N ARG A 249 5.15 -7.73 10.66
CA ARG A 249 5.39 -8.97 9.94
C ARG A 249 4.11 -9.32 9.20
N GLN A 250 4.19 -9.39 7.88
CA GLN A 250 3.18 -10.04 7.05
C GLN A 250 3.25 -11.57 7.18
N LYS A 251 4.22 -12.12 7.92
CA LYS A 251 4.32 -13.56 8.15
C LYS A 251 3.09 -14.04 8.91
N GLN A 252 2.28 -14.82 8.23
CA GLN A 252 1.14 -15.52 8.82
C GLN A 252 1.58 -16.91 9.27
N TYR A 253 1.12 -17.32 10.45
CA TYR A 253 1.47 -18.59 11.05
C TYR A 253 0.29 -19.54 10.93
N GLU A 254 0.46 -20.66 10.24
CA GLU A 254 -0.54 -21.73 10.24
C GLU A 254 -0.49 -22.53 11.56
N PHE A 255 -1.65 -23.01 12.01
CA PHE A 255 -1.79 -23.73 13.28
C PHE A 255 -1.18 -25.15 13.23
N SER A 256 -0.94 -25.70 12.04
CA SER A 256 -0.43 -27.06 11.83
C SER A 256 0.99 -27.05 11.26
N ASP A 257 1.96 -27.41 12.11
CA ASP A 257 3.31 -27.87 11.76
C ASP A 257 4.25 -26.88 11.02
N SER A 258 4.87 -25.97 11.79
CA SER A 258 6.15 -25.27 11.47
C SER A 258 6.29 -24.45 10.18
N ASP A 259 5.35 -24.47 9.25
CA ASP A 259 5.43 -23.81 7.95
C ASP A 259 4.76 -22.43 8.02
N ALA A 260 5.58 -21.39 8.21
CA ALA A 260 5.11 -20.02 8.20
C ALA A 260 4.96 -19.52 6.76
N ILE A 261 3.76 -19.06 6.41
CA ILE A 261 3.50 -18.47 5.10
C ILE A 261 4.26 -17.13 5.02
N SER A 262 5.09 -17.02 3.98
CA SER A 262 5.89 -15.82 3.75
C SER A 262 5.08 -14.75 3.01
N GLY A 263 4.73 -13.68 3.74
CA GLY A 263 4.01 -12.52 3.22
C GLY A 263 2.49 -12.69 3.22
N SER A 264 1.79 -11.64 2.81
CA SER A 264 0.35 -11.66 2.67
C SER A 264 -0.04 -12.27 1.32
N ARG A 265 -0.03 -13.60 1.29
CA ARG A 265 -0.38 -14.34 0.07
C ARG A 265 -1.90 -14.39 -0.05
N ILE A 266 -2.38 -13.89 -1.18
CA ILE A 266 -3.79 -13.93 -1.57
C ILE A 266 -4.26 -15.39 -1.84
N ALA A 267 -3.36 -16.37 -1.93
CA ALA A 267 -3.68 -17.77 -2.16
C ALA A 267 -2.90 -18.70 -1.23
N GLY A 268 -3.51 -19.84 -0.87
CA GLY A 268 -2.94 -20.86 0.03
C GLY A 268 -1.77 -21.64 -0.59
N GLU A 269 -1.15 -22.52 0.18
CA GLU A 269 -0.12 -23.46 -0.27
C GLU A 269 -0.79 -24.61 -1.06
N ASP A 270 -0.77 -24.62 -2.40
CA ASP A 270 -0.42 -25.80 -3.22
C ASP A 270 -0.75 -25.63 -4.73
N GLY A 271 0.29 -25.57 -5.56
CA GLY A 271 0.24 -25.90 -6.99
C GLY A 271 -0.55 -24.92 -7.87
N ASP A 272 -0.90 -25.34 -9.10
CA ASP A 272 -1.65 -24.53 -10.09
C ASP A 272 -2.98 -23.93 -9.54
N GLY A 273 -3.42 -24.34 -8.33
CA GLY A 273 -4.53 -23.76 -7.59
C GLY A 273 -4.28 -22.33 -7.09
N ASP A 274 -3.05 -21.98 -6.71
CA ASP A 274 -2.72 -20.68 -6.11
C ASP A 274 -3.05 -19.50 -7.05
N ALA A 275 -2.70 -19.65 -8.33
CA ALA A 275 -2.95 -18.63 -9.34
C ALA A 275 -4.45 -18.47 -9.64
N VAL A 276 -5.25 -19.53 -9.47
CA VAL A 276 -6.70 -19.48 -9.62
C VAL A 276 -7.32 -18.77 -8.42
N GLU A 277 -6.92 -19.15 -7.21
CA GLU A 277 -7.44 -18.58 -5.97
C GLU A 277 -7.06 -17.10 -5.81
N GLN A 278 -5.82 -16.72 -6.12
CA GLN A 278 -5.40 -15.32 -6.13
C GLN A 278 -6.28 -14.47 -7.05
N ARG A 279 -6.62 -15.01 -8.23
CA ARG A 279 -7.51 -14.32 -9.16
C ARG A 279 -8.93 -14.21 -8.63
N ARG A 280 -9.42 -15.20 -7.90
CA ARG A 280 -10.74 -15.17 -7.24
C ARG A 280 -10.81 -14.04 -6.24
N TRP A 281 -9.92 -14.03 -5.25
CA TRP A 281 -9.85 -12.98 -4.23
C TRP A 281 -9.70 -11.59 -4.84
N LEU A 282 -8.77 -11.43 -5.78
CA LEU A 282 -8.58 -10.15 -6.45
C LEU A 282 -9.84 -9.73 -7.23
N THR A 283 -10.54 -10.68 -7.85
CA THR A 283 -11.82 -10.42 -8.52
C THR A 283 -12.85 -9.96 -7.51
N SER A 284 -13.01 -10.65 -6.38
CA SER A 284 -13.93 -10.27 -5.30
C SER A 284 -13.67 -8.83 -4.87
N ILE A 285 -12.42 -8.46 -4.57
CA ILE A 285 -12.02 -7.10 -4.15
C ILE A 285 -12.38 -6.03 -5.20
N VAL A 286 -12.15 -6.32 -6.49
CA VAL A 286 -12.36 -5.33 -7.55
C VAL A 286 -13.77 -5.36 -8.17
N ALA A 287 -14.60 -6.35 -7.84
CA ALA A 287 -15.94 -6.55 -8.39
C ALA A 287 -17.05 -5.95 -7.52
N HIS A 288 -18.11 -5.47 -8.15
CA HIS A 288 -19.36 -5.15 -7.46
C HIS A 288 -20.27 -6.38 -7.38
N PRO A 289 -20.91 -6.69 -6.24
CA PRO A 289 -21.78 -7.86 -6.08
C PRO A 289 -23.10 -7.82 -6.88
N ALA A 290 -23.33 -6.85 -7.76
CA ALA A 290 -24.68 -6.50 -8.21
C ALA A 290 -25.26 -7.36 -9.36
N PHE A 291 -24.45 -8.13 -10.11
CA PHE A 291 -24.92 -8.61 -11.43
C PHE A 291 -24.67 -10.06 -11.83
N TYR A 292 -24.03 -10.93 -11.04
CA TYR A 292 -23.71 -12.30 -11.51
C TYR A 292 -23.89 -13.42 -10.47
N GLN A 293 -23.93 -14.67 -10.98
CA GLN A 293 -23.84 -15.88 -10.16
C GLN A 293 -22.53 -15.86 -9.39
N ILE A 294 -22.61 -16.04 -8.07
CA ILE A 294 -21.48 -16.00 -7.13
C ILE A 294 -20.36 -16.98 -7.55
N ASP A 295 -20.72 -18.05 -8.27
CA ASP A 295 -19.82 -19.14 -8.63
C ASP A 295 -18.91 -18.85 -9.85
N ASP A 296 -19.17 -17.80 -10.63
CA ASP A 296 -18.41 -17.48 -11.86
C ASP A 296 -17.46 -16.28 -11.66
N TRP A 297 -16.36 -16.54 -10.95
CA TRP A 297 -15.33 -15.57 -10.56
C TRP A 297 -14.57 -14.93 -11.72
N GLU A 298 -14.70 -15.43 -12.95
CA GLU A 298 -14.08 -14.79 -14.12
C GLU A 298 -14.89 -13.59 -14.63
N PHE A 299 -16.15 -13.46 -14.19
CA PHE A 299 -17.11 -12.49 -14.71
C PHE A 299 -17.70 -11.62 -13.60
N GLY A 300 -17.65 -10.30 -13.80
CA GLY A 300 -18.16 -9.32 -12.86
C GLY A 300 -18.12 -7.91 -13.45
N THR A 301 -18.78 -6.96 -12.79
CA THR A 301 -18.64 -5.54 -13.12
C THR A 301 -17.62 -4.93 -12.19
N ALA A 302 -16.59 -4.28 -12.74
CA ALA A 302 -15.60 -3.58 -11.95
C ALA A 302 -16.23 -2.49 -11.09
N ASN A 303 -15.83 -2.39 -9.82
CA ASN A 303 -16.20 -1.29 -8.92
C ASN A 303 -15.69 0.09 -9.40
N GLY A 304 -14.78 0.11 -10.37
CA GLY A 304 -14.24 1.32 -10.96
C GLY A 304 -13.21 1.03 -12.06
N SER A 305 -12.54 2.08 -12.52
CA SER A 305 -11.38 1.98 -13.40
C SER A 305 -10.05 1.88 -12.65
N PHE A 306 -10.04 2.12 -11.34
CA PHE A 306 -8.91 1.83 -10.45
C PHE A 306 -9.40 1.48 -9.05
N VAL A 307 -8.53 0.85 -8.27
CA VAL A 307 -8.72 0.46 -6.87
C VAL A 307 -7.46 0.81 -6.09
N LEU A 308 -7.64 1.38 -4.90
CA LEU A 308 -6.61 1.68 -3.91
C LEU A 308 -6.87 0.82 -2.68
N ILE A 309 -5.82 0.25 -2.09
CA ILE A 309 -5.92 -0.62 -0.92
C ILE A 309 -4.85 -0.23 0.09
N SER A 310 -5.26 -0.04 1.34
CA SER A 310 -4.40 0.18 2.51
C SER A 310 -4.52 -1.01 3.44
N ALA A 311 -3.38 -1.58 3.86
CA ALA A 311 -3.27 -2.75 4.75
C ALA A 311 -3.85 -2.56 6.18
N GLY A 312 -4.46 -1.42 6.45
CA GLY A 312 -5.00 -1.11 7.77
C GLY A 312 -3.97 -1.19 8.93
N PRO A 313 -4.47 -1.40 10.16
CA PRO A 313 -3.66 -1.46 11.38
C PRO A 313 -2.85 -2.75 11.55
N ASP A 314 -3.26 -3.85 10.93
CA ASP A 314 -2.61 -5.16 11.10
C ASP A 314 -1.42 -5.37 10.14
N GLY A 315 -1.36 -4.57 9.06
CA GLY A 315 -0.25 -4.58 8.11
C GLY A 315 -0.23 -5.83 7.23
N VAL A 316 -1.37 -6.47 7.03
CA VAL A 316 -1.58 -7.59 6.11
C VAL A 316 -2.36 -7.07 4.90
N PHE A 317 -2.16 -7.66 3.72
CA PHE A 317 -2.86 -7.25 2.51
C PHE A 317 -3.58 -8.43 1.90
N LEU A 318 -4.91 -8.41 1.86
CA LEU A 318 -5.65 -9.32 0.97
C LEU A 318 -5.35 -10.81 1.21
N SER A 319 -5.04 -11.23 2.44
CA SER A 319 -4.82 -12.66 2.71
C SER A 319 -6.15 -13.37 3.02
N HIS A 320 -6.26 -14.65 2.65
CA HIS A 320 -7.40 -15.48 3.05
C HIS A 320 -7.49 -15.68 4.58
N GLN A 321 -6.37 -15.48 5.29
CA GLN A 321 -6.28 -15.55 6.75
C GLN A 321 -6.36 -14.18 7.40
N ASP A 322 -6.58 -13.15 6.60
CA ASP A 322 -6.73 -11.78 7.06
C ASP A 322 -8.17 -11.60 7.56
N GLY A 323 -8.30 -11.33 8.85
CA GLY A 323 -9.57 -11.28 9.55
C GLY A 323 -9.35 -10.67 10.93
N PRO A 324 -10.42 -10.21 11.60
CA PRO A 324 -10.30 -9.49 12.87
C PRO A 324 -9.46 -10.28 13.87
N ILE A 325 -8.40 -9.65 14.37
CA ILE A 325 -7.51 -10.26 15.35
C ILE A 325 -8.35 -10.67 16.57
N ASN A 326 -8.31 -11.95 16.92
CA ASN A 326 -9.02 -12.45 18.09
C ASN A 326 -8.42 -11.86 19.38
N THR A 327 -9.10 -12.02 20.52
CA THR A 327 -8.63 -11.47 21.81
C THR A 327 -7.24 -11.97 22.25
N ASN A 328 -6.70 -13.00 21.59
CA ASN A 328 -5.39 -13.59 21.88
C ASN A 328 -4.29 -13.14 20.90
N GLY A 329 -4.59 -12.22 19.97
CA GLY A 329 -3.60 -11.76 18.99
C GLY A 329 -3.40 -12.69 17.79
N GLY A 330 -4.25 -13.72 17.64
CA GLY A 330 -4.22 -14.64 16.50
C GLY A 330 -5.21 -14.23 15.43
N TYR A 331 -4.85 -14.46 14.17
CA TYR A 331 -5.74 -14.31 13.02
C TYR A 331 -6.88 -15.33 13.07
N VAL A 332 -8.05 -14.95 12.59
CA VAL A 332 -9.17 -15.88 12.37
C VAL A 332 -8.92 -16.57 11.04
N GLN A 333 -8.46 -17.81 11.10
CA GLN A 333 -8.27 -18.67 9.92
C GLN A 333 -9.53 -19.52 9.76
N GLU A 334 -10.45 -19.07 8.93
CA GLU A 334 -11.50 -19.94 8.42
C GLU A 334 -11.51 -19.83 6.89
N TRP A 335 -11.82 -20.95 6.22
CA TRP A 335 -12.35 -21.05 4.85
C TRP A 335 -11.39 -21.47 3.73
N ASP A 336 -11.88 -22.41 2.92
CA ASP A 336 -11.23 -23.00 1.75
C ASP A 336 -11.57 -22.24 0.43
N ALA A 337 -12.33 -21.13 0.49
CA ALA A 337 -12.77 -20.38 -0.71
C ALA A 337 -13.19 -18.92 -0.43
N ALA A 338 -12.97 -18.04 -1.42
CA ALA A 338 -13.38 -16.63 -1.43
C ALA A 338 -14.88 -16.46 -1.70
N GLU A 339 -15.64 -15.93 -0.73
CA GLU A 339 -17.05 -15.54 -0.83
C GLU A 339 -17.20 -14.00 -0.85
N PRO A 340 -18.20 -13.42 -1.53
CA PRO A 340 -18.32 -11.95 -1.67
C PRO A 340 -18.51 -11.18 -0.36
N ASP A 341 -19.14 -11.79 0.65
CA ASP A 341 -19.38 -11.21 1.97
C ASP A 341 -18.12 -11.17 2.84
N GLN A 342 -17.13 -12.04 2.57
CA GLN A 342 -15.84 -12.04 3.28
C GLN A 342 -15.04 -10.74 3.08
N ILE A 343 -15.29 -9.98 2.01
CA ILE A 343 -14.62 -8.69 1.79
C ILE A 343 -14.97 -7.68 2.90
N GLU A 344 -16.19 -7.76 3.45
CA GLU A 344 -16.63 -6.85 4.51
C GLU A 344 -15.95 -7.12 5.86
N GLU A 345 -15.22 -8.23 5.99
CA GLU A 345 -14.54 -8.64 7.21
C GLU A 345 -13.09 -8.16 7.29
N PHE A 346 -12.49 -7.76 6.16
CA PHE A 346 -11.15 -7.16 6.15
C PHE A 346 -11.16 -5.79 6.86
N ASP A 347 -10.15 -5.52 7.67
CA ASP A 347 -9.95 -4.21 8.30
C ASP A 347 -9.29 -3.19 7.34
N ASP A 348 -8.78 -3.69 6.21
CA ASP A 348 -8.30 -2.97 5.04
C ASP A 348 -9.22 -1.82 4.60
N LEU A 349 -8.58 -0.72 4.16
CA LEU A 349 -9.29 0.39 3.54
C LEU A 349 -9.22 0.26 2.03
N ILE A 350 -10.37 0.00 1.41
CA ILE A 350 -10.49 -0.14 -0.05
C ILE A 350 -11.22 1.09 -0.62
N ARG A 351 -10.65 1.68 -1.67
CA ARG A 351 -11.28 2.76 -2.42
C ARG A 351 -11.18 2.53 -3.92
N SER A 352 -12.33 2.42 -4.57
CA SER A 352 -12.43 2.39 -6.04
C SER A 352 -12.82 3.75 -6.60
N GLY A 353 -12.46 4.00 -7.86
CA GLY A 353 -12.81 5.25 -8.56
C GLY A 353 -12.80 5.10 -10.08
N GLY A 354 -13.20 6.15 -10.79
CA GLY A 354 -13.19 6.17 -12.25
C GLY A 354 -14.39 5.52 -12.95
N GLY A 355 -15.57 5.68 -12.36
CA GLY A 355 -16.88 5.26 -12.91
C GLY A 355 -17.75 6.44 -13.30
#